data_AF-A0A2L2YKX0-F1
#
_entry.id   AF-A0A2L2YKX0-F1
#
_cell.length_a   1.000
_cell.length_b   1.000
_cell.length_c   1.000
_cell.angle_alpha   90.00
_cell.angle_beta   90.00
_cell.angle_gamma   90.00
#
_symmetry.space_group_name_H-M   'P 1'
#
loop_
_entity.id
_entity.type
_entity.pdbx_description
1 polymer ?
#
loop_
_entity_poly.entity_id
_entity_poly.type
_entity_poly.pdbx_seq_one_letter_code
_entity_poly.pdbx_strand_id
1 'polypeptide(L)' 'ALYNPYLFEGYILGFESGDRIVIPYTQMRWQNNEISYVIDRTLATQQALIVSAMNNYHIYTCLRFKPRTTERN' A
#
# COMPACT_ATOMS: atom_id res chain seq x y z
N ALA A 1 1.37 -21.31 -8.83
CA ALA A 1 1.50 -19.90 -8.42
C ALA A 1 0.54 -19.05 -9.26
N LEU A 2 -0.13 -18.04 -8.69
CA LEU A 2 -0.88 -17.07 -9.48
C LEU A 2 0.14 -16.24 -10.29
N TYR A 3 0.19 -16.45 -11.60
CA TYR A 3 1.05 -15.69 -12.50
C TYR A 3 0.24 -14.56 -13.13
N ASN A 4 0.62 -13.32 -12.83
CA ASN A 4 0.04 -12.12 -13.45
C ASN A 4 1.06 -11.56 -14.46
N PRO A 5 0.99 -11.93 -15.75
CA PRO A 5 2.00 -11.58 -16.75
C PRO A 5 2.18 -10.09 -16.98
N TYR A 6 1.18 -9.28 -16.62
CA TYR A 6 1.17 -7.83 -16.80
C TYR A 6 1.75 -7.05 -15.62
N LEU A 7 2.24 -7.73 -14.58
CA LEU A 7 2.84 -7.10 -13.42
C LEU A 7 4.35 -7.29 -13.44
N PHE A 8 5.10 -6.23 -13.13
CA PHE A 8 6.53 -6.30 -12.86
C PHE A 8 6.79 -7.24 -11.67
N GLU A 9 7.74 -8.15 -11.83
CA GLU A 9 8.01 -9.29 -10.94
C GLU A 9 6.77 -10.16 -10.59
N GLY A 10 5.66 -10.00 -11.31
CA GLY A 10 4.40 -10.72 -11.08
C GLY A 10 3.49 -10.13 -10.00
N TYR A 11 3.88 -9.04 -9.32
CA TYR A 11 3.09 -8.45 -8.22
C TYR A 11 3.10 -6.91 -8.14
N ILE A 12 3.86 -6.21 -9.01
CA ILE A 12 3.94 -4.74 -9.03
C ILE A 12 3.31 -4.20 -10.31
N LEU A 13 2.30 -3.33 -10.20
CA LEU A 13 1.65 -2.70 -11.35
C LEU A 13 2.35 -1.39 -11.73
N GLY A 14 2.46 -1.11 -13.04
CA GLY A 14 2.88 0.20 -13.55
C GLY A 14 4.39 0.41 -13.69
N PHE A 15 5.16 -0.67 -13.74
CA PHE A 15 6.61 -0.66 -13.93
C PHE A 15 7.00 -1.61 -15.07
N GLU A 16 8.09 -1.30 -15.76
CA GLU A 16 8.63 -2.08 -16.87
C GLU A 16 9.97 -2.73 -16.52
N SER A 17 10.43 -3.66 -17.37
CA SER A 17 11.74 -4.28 -17.22
C SER A 17 12.84 -3.24 -17.38
N GLY A 18 13.48 -2.86 -16.26
CA GLY A 18 14.51 -1.82 -16.21
C GLY A 18 14.27 -0.76 -15.12
N ASP A 19 13.06 -0.72 -14.57
CA ASP A 19 12.75 0.16 -13.44
C ASP A 19 13.46 -0.28 -12.15
N ARG A 20 13.83 0.70 -11.33
CA ARG A 20 14.54 0.47 -10.06
C ARG A 20 13.55 0.10 -8.97
N ILE A 21 13.96 -0.84 -8.10
CA ILE A 21 13.17 -1.32 -6.95
C ILE A 21 12.96 -0.23 -5.87
N VAL A 22 13.69 0.90 -5.95
CA VAL A 22 13.57 2.01 -4.99
C VAL A 22 12.75 3.17 -5.58
N ILE A 23 11.95 3.84 -4.75
CA ILE A 23 11.30 5.11 -5.07
C ILE A 23 12.19 6.27 -4.55
N PRO A 24 13.10 6.82 -5.38
CA PRO A 24 14.04 7.84 -4.91
C PRO A 24 13.37 9.21 -4.76
N TYR A 25 12.27 9.42 -5.47
CA TYR A 25 11.57 10.70 -5.59
C TYR A 25 10.59 10.92 -4.44
N THR A 26 10.78 11.99 -3.68
CA THR A 26 9.95 12.32 -2.50
C THR A 26 8.51 12.67 -2.88
N GLN A 27 8.29 13.22 -4.08
CA GLN A 27 6.96 13.54 -4.59
C GLN A 27 6.11 12.30 -4.89
N MET A 28 6.72 11.12 -5.03
CA MET A 28 6.02 9.85 -5.22
C MET A 28 5.71 9.14 -3.89
N ARG A 29 6.03 9.77 -2.75
CA ARG A 29 5.80 9.23 -1.41
C ARG A 29 4.56 9.84 -0.78
N TRP A 30 3.89 9.06 0.06
CA TRP A 30 2.82 9.54 0.91
C TRP A 30 3.32 10.67 1.82
N GLN A 31 2.59 11.79 1.82
CA GLN A 31 2.95 12.97 2.62
C GLN A 31 2.65 12.73 4.11
N ASN A 32 3.39 13.40 4.97
CA ASN A 32 3.25 13.33 6.44
C ASN A 32 3.37 11.92 7.05
N ASN A 33 3.88 10.94 6.30
CA ASN A 33 3.87 9.53 6.68
C ASN A 33 2.46 8.99 6.96
N GLU A 34 1.45 9.53 6.28
CA GLU A 34 0.05 9.11 6.45
C GLU A 34 -0.51 8.50 5.17
N ILE A 35 -1.16 7.36 5.31
CA ILE A 35 -1.83 6.65 4.22
C ILE A 35 -3.32 6.58 4.55
N SER A 36 -4.13 7.28 3.77
CA SER A 36 -5.59 7.18 3.86
C SER A 36 -6.08 5.93 3.13
N TYR A 37 -6.87 5.09 3.79
CA TYR A 37 -7.30 3.79 3.26
C TYR A 37 -8.81 3.56 3.34
N VAL A 38 -9.29 2.65 2.50
CA VAL A 38 -10.62 2.03 2.59
C VAL A 38 -10.40 0.52 2.48
N ILE A 39 -11.00 -0.26 3.38
CA ILE A 39 -11.08 -1.71 3.22
C ILE A 39 -12.41 -1.99 2.53
N ASP A 40 -12.33 -2.50 1.30
CA ASP A 40 -13.53 -2.82 0.54
C ASP A 40 -14.37 -3.87 1.27
N ARG A 41 -15.70 -3.75 1.18
CA ARG A 41 -16.64 -4.68 1.81
C ARG A 41 -16.42 -6.14 1.39
N THR A 42 -15.87 -6.39 0.19
CA THR A 42 -15.56 -7.75 -0.27
C THR A 42 -14.45 -8.41 0.55
N LEU A 43 -13.67 -7.62 1.31
CA LEU A 43 -12.60 -8.09 2.19
C LEU A 43 -13.02 -8.15 3.66
N ALA A 44 -14.32 -8.09 3.97
CA ALA A 44 -14.82 -8.08 5.34
C ALA A 44 -14.27 -9.24 6.18
N THR A 45 -14.12 -10.44 5.62
CA THR A 45 -13.56 -11.61 6.32
C THR A 45 -12.07 -11.49 6.63
N GLN A 46 -11.32 -10.65 5.92
CA GLN A 46 -9.89 -10.42 6.08
C GLN A 46 -9.58 -9.12 6.83
N GLN A 47 -10.60 -8.29 7.11
CA GLN A 47 -10.42 -6.96 7.69
C GLN A 47 -9.58 -6.99 8.97
N ALA A 48 -9.82 -7.94 9.88
CA ALA A 48 -9.05 -8.05 11.11
C ALA A 48 -7.56 -8.31 10.86
N LEU A 49 -7.23 -9.16 9.89
CA LEU A 49 -5.84 -9.46 9.51
C LEU A 49 -5.16 -8.24 8.88
N ILE A 50 -5.86 -7.54 7.99
CA ILE A 50 -5.36 -6.32 7.35
C ILE A 50 -5.05 -5.24 8.40
N VAL A 51 -5.98 -5.00 9.33
CA VAL A 51 -5.80 -4.02 10.42
C VAL A 51 -4.65 -4.43 11.34
N SER A 52 -4.52 -5.72 11.66
CA SER A 52 -3.40 -6.24 12.45
C SER A 52 -2.05 -5.97 11.77
N ALA A 53 -1.95 -6.20 10.45
CA ALA A 53 -0.76 -5.90 9.69
C ALA A 53 -0.42 -4.39 9.68
N MET A 54 -1.44 -3.52 9.52
CA MET A 54 -1.26 -2.07 9.63
C MET A 54 -0.75 -1.65 11.01
N ASN A 55 -1.22 -2.30 12.07
CA ASN A 55 -0.81 -1.99 13.44
C ASN A 55 0.68 -2.30 13.70
N ASN A 56 1.27 -3.30 13.03
CA ASN A 56 2.72 -3.55 13.12
C ASN A 56 3.52 -2.31 12.67
N TYR A 57 3.09 -1.62 11.61
CA TYR A 57 3.73 -0.37 11.20
C TYR A 57 3.54 0.74 12.24
N HIS A 58 2.40 0.79 12.93
CA HIS A 58 2.17 1.78 13.97
C HIS A 58 3.12 1.61 15.15
N ILE A 59 3.43 0.37 15.51
CA ILE A 59 4.33 -0.01 16.60
C ILE A 59 5.79 0.30 16.25
N TYR A 60 6.24 -0.09 15.05
CA TYR A 60 7.67 -0.12 14.73
C TYR A 60 8.14 1.01 13.82
N THR A 61 7.24 1.84 13.31
CA THR A 61 7.59 2.93 12.38
C THR A 61 6.79 4.20 12.67
N CYS A 62 7.12 5.30 11.99
CA CYS A 62 6.34 6.53 12.02
C CYS A 62 5.13 6.54 11.06
N LEU A 63 4.95 5.49 10.23
CA LEU A 63 3.87 5.41 9.26
C LEU A 63 2.51 5.26 9.95
N ARG A 64 1.50 6.01 9.51
CA ARG A 64 0.13 5.96 10.06
C ARG A 64 -0.87 5.66 8.97
N PHE A 65 -1.79 4.74 9.27
CA PHE A 65 -2.90 4.37 8.41
C PHE A 65 -4.17 5.00 8.98
N LYS A 66 -4.87 5.80 8.19
CA LYS A 66 -6.11 6.49 8.61
C LYS A 66 -7.27 6.08 7.70
N PRO A 67 -8.46 5.77 8.25
CA PRO A 67 -9.65 5.61 7.42
C PRO A 67 -9.87 6.88 6.58
N ARG A 68 -10.00 6.71 5.26
CA ARG A 68 -10.21 7.82 4.33
C ARG A 68 -11.56 8.48 4.62
N THR A 69 -11.56 9.80 4.61
CA THR A 69 -12.75 10.63 4.76
C THR A 69 -12.96 11.49 3.52
N THR A 70 -12.12 12.49 3.30
CA THR A 70 -12.21 13.46 2.19
C THR A 70 -10.93 13.58 1.38
N GLU A 71 -9.88 12.87 1.75
CA GLU A 71 -8.57 12.96 1.11
C GLU A 71 -8.65 12.52 -0.35
N ARG A 72 -8.05 13.32 -1.23
CA ARG A 72 -7.89 13.05 -2.66
C ARG A 72 -6.43 12.69 -2.91
N ASN A 73 -6.21 11.70 -3.78
CA ASN A 73 -4.89 11.32 -4.25
C ASN A 73 -4.37 12.33 -5.27
#